data_AF-A0A9D8SMF8-F1
#
_entry.id   AF-A0A9D8SMF8-F1
#
_cell.length_a   1.000
_cell.length_b   1.000
_cell.length_c   1.000
_cell.angle_alpha   90.00
_cell.angle_beta   90.00
_cell.angle_gamma   90.00
#
_symmetry.space_group_name_H-M   'P 1'
#
loop_
_entity.id
_entity.type
_entity.pdbx_description
1 polymer ?
#
loop_
_entity_poly.entity_id
_entity_poly.type
_entity_poly.pdbx_seq_one_letter_code
_entity_poly.pdbx_strand_id
1 'polypeptide(L)'
;MAILILGATSEIAMENARLFLARRENLILTARDPKHLAEFADFEAVCTISCSAETELRDFSSASAFWTQCTELAQNAWGEEIRGIYAAQGFLHSGDRARWGEELEATFFVNLTSVAFFLEAAAQWFEAHPGSAKKAWIAVLSSVAGERGRYSNYPYGAAKAGLTAYLSGLRARLFPLGVSVLTVKPGLVKTRMIAKRPQGR
;
A
#
# COMPACT_ATOMS: atom_id res chain seq x y z
N MET A 1 13.23 12.86 4.02
CA MET A 1 12.14 12.28 4.83
C MET A 1 11.97 10.84 4.38
N ALA A 2 11.77 9.90 5.31
CA ALA A 2 11.56 8.50 4.98
C ALA A 2 10.09 8.23 4.58
N ILE A 3 9.93 7.59 3.43
CA ILE A 3 8.66 7.16 2.84
C ILE A 3 8.69 5.65 2.67
N LEU A 4 7.69 4.96 3.23
CA LEU A 4 7.48 3.54 3.04
C LEU A 4 6.46 3.32 1.92
N ILE A 5 6.82 2.48 0.94
CA ILE A 5 5.96 2.10 -0.18
C ILE A 5 5.55 0.64 -0.05
N LEU A 6 4.27 0.39 0.22
CA LEU A 6 3.70 -0.96 0.19
C LEU A 6 3.26 -1.36 -1.21
N GLY A 7 3.72 -2.51 -1.69
CA GLY A 7 3.42 -2.96 -3.05
C GLY A 7 4.19 -2.16 -4.11
N ALA A 8 5.47 -1.94 -3.83
CA ALA A 8 6.38 -1.13 -4.65
C ALA A 8 6.51 -1.63 -6.10
N THR A 9 6.23 -2.91 -6.35
CA THR A 9 6.32 -3.54 -7.69
C THR A 9 5.11 -3.23 -8.59
N SER A 10 4.11 -2.49 -8.10
CA SER A 10 3.08 -1.95 -9.00
C SER A 10 3.68 -0.85 -9.87
N GLU A 11 3.29 -0.74 -11.14
CA GLU A 11 3.82 0.31 -12.02
C GLU A 11 3.49 1.71 -11.51
N ILE A 12 2.31 1.89 -10.92
CA ILE A 12 1.94 3.17 -10.29
C ILE A 12 2.90 3.48 -9.13
N ALA A 13 3.27 2.48 -8.32
CA ALA A 13 4.26 2.68 -7.25
C ALA A 13 5.66 2.96 -7.78
N MET A 14 6.11 2.26 -8.81
CA MET A 14 7.42 2.52 -9.42
C MET A 14 7.53 3.95 -9.95
N GLU A 15 6.50 4.46 -10.65
CA GLU A 15 6.51 5.86 -11.11
C GLU A 15 6.49 6.86 -9.95
N ASN A 16 5.71 6.61 -8.91
CA ASN A 16 5.70 7.48 -7.73
C ASN A 16 7.03 7.42 -6.96
N ALA A 17 7.66 6.25 -6.88
CA ALA A 17 8.97 6.10 -6.27
C ALA A 17 10.03 6.93 -7.01
N ARG A 18 10.04 6.95 -8.35
CA ARG A 18 10.91 7.86 -9.13
C ARG A 18 10.65 9.33 -8.80
N LEU A 19 9.40 9.73 -8.65
CA LEU A 19 9.04 11.11 -8.27
C LEU A 19 9.50 11.47 -6.85
N PHE A 20 9.44 10.54 -5.90
CA PHE A 20 9.94 10.76 -4.54
C PHE A 20 11.48 10.83 -4.52
N LEU A 21 12.16 9.95 -5.24
CA LEU A 21 13.63 9.98 -5.38
C LEU A 21 14.12 11.27 -6.05
N ALA A 22 13.41 11.76 -7.08
CA ALA A 22 13.72 13.05 -7.71
C ALA A 22 13.62 14.24 -6.74
N ARG A 23 12.85 14.09 -5.65
CA ARG A 23 12.75 15.06 -4.55
C ARG A 23 13.74 14.80 -3.41
N ARG A 24 14.65 13.83 -3.58
CA ARG A 24 15.63 13.36 -2.59
C ARG A 24 14.99 12.81 -1.31
N GLU A 25 13.84 12.17 -1.45
CA GLU A 25 13.23 11.43 -0.34
C GLU A 25 13.87 10.06 -0.18
N ASN A 26 13.90 9.57 1.06
CA ASN A 26 14.42 8.26 1.40
C ASN A 26 13.30 7.24 1.30
N LEU A 27 13.50 6.13 0.59
CA LEU A 27 12.46 5.16 0.28
C LEU A 27 12.72 3.79 0.91
N ILE A 28 11.72 3.27 1.60
CA ILE A 28 11.62 1.85 1.93
C ILE A 28 10.62 1.23 0.96
N LEU A 29 11.10 0.35 0.09
CA LEU A 29 10.31 -0.33 -0.93
C LEU A 29 9.97 -1.73 -0.47
N THR A 30 8.68 -2.05 -0.41
CA THR A 30 8.25 -3.39 -0.03
C THR A 30 7.65 -4.13 -1.21
N ALA A 31 8.09 -5.38 -1.38
CA ALA A 31 7.55 -6.29 -2.38
C ALA A 31 7.08 -7.59 -1.73
N ARG A 32 6.27 -8.36 -2.43
CA ARG A 32 5.88 -9.70 -1.98
C ARG A 32 6.91 -10.75 -2.35
N ASP A 33 7.38 -10.68 -3.60
CA ASP A 33 8.43 -11.55 -4.11
C ASP A 33 9.77 -10.80 -4.10
N PRO A 34 10.76 -11.26 -3.32
CA PRO A 34 12.12 -10.72 -3.33
C PRO A 34 12.74 -10.67 -4.73
N LYS A 35 12.34 -11.56 -5.65
CA LYS A 35 12.86 -11.59 -7.02
C LYS A 35 12.50 -10.34 -7.81
N HIS A 36 11.35 -9.72 -7.52
CA HIS A 36 10.94 -8.47 -8.15
C HIS A 36 11.61 -7.24 -7.51
N LEU A 37 12.40 -7.40 -6.45
CA LEU A 37 13.24 -6.31 -5.93
C LEU A 37 14.35 -5.93 -6.92
N ALA A 38 14.72 -6.82 -7.84
CA ALA A 38 15.62 -6.50 -8.94
C ALA A 38 15.06 -5.40 -9.87
N GLU A 39 13.74 -5.18 -9.91
CA GLU A 39 13.12 -4.06 -10.65
C GLU A 39 13.53 -2.69 -10.10
N PHE A 40 14.11 -2.63 -8.89
CA PHE A 40 14.63 -1.41 -8.27
C PHE A 40 16.14 -1.26 -8.38
N ALA A 41 16.84 -2.10 -9.17
CA ALA A 41 18.30 -2.03 -9.32
C ALA A 41 18.77 -0.67 -9.86
N ASP A 42 17.92 0.01 -10.64
CA ASP A 42 18.21 1.33 -11.21
C ASP A 42 18.00 2.48 -10.21
N PHE A 43 17.49 2.22 -9.00
CA PHE A 43 17.28 3.25 -8.00
C PHE A 43 18.58 3.46 -7.23
N GLU A 44 19.01 4.72 -7.06
CA GLU A 44 20.23 5.03 -6.32
C GLU A 44 20.15 4.44 -4.89
N ALA A 45 21.08 3.52 -4.58
CA ALA A 45 21.14 2.80 -3.31
C ALA A 45 21.26 3.74 -2.09
N VAL A 46 21.73 4.98 -2.30
CA VAL A 46 21.89 5.98 -1.22
C VAL A 46 20.55 6.36 -0.57
N CYS A 47 19.43 6.25 -1.31
CA CYS A 47 18.10 6.65 -0.85
C CYS A 47 17.08 5.51 -0.85
N THR A 48 17.49 4.23 -0.96
CA THR A 48 16.56 3.10 -1.11
C THR A 48 16.93 1.89 -0.27
N ILE A 49 15.94 1.32 0.44
CA ILE A 49 16.02 0.01 1.10
C ILE A 49 14.88 -0.85 0.59
N SER A 50 15.15 -2.14 0.32
CA SER A 50 14.14 -3.08 -0.15
C SER A 50 13.89 -4.21 0.86
N CYS A 51 12.62 -4.54 1.14
CA CYS A 51 12.24 -5.65 2.01
C CYS A 51 10.99 -6.42 1.50
N SER A 52 10.75 -7.61 2.04
CA SER A 52 9.62 -8.47 1.66
C SER A 52 8.46 -8.40 2.66
N ALA A 53 7.21 -8.41 2.19
CA ALA A 53 6.00 -8.21 3.00
C ALA A 53 4.94 -9.34 2.94
N GLU A 54 5.10 -10.38 2.10
CA GLU A 54 4.00 -11.35 1.85
C GLU A 54 3.70 -12.26 3.06
N THR A 55 4.73 -12.62 3.83
CA THR A 55 4.57 -13.34 5.10
C THR A 55 4.11 -12.42 6.23
N GLU A 56 4.42 -11.14 6.11
CA GLU A 56 4.40 -10.22 7.23
C GLU A 56 3.07 -9.49 7.44
N LEU A 57 2.10 -9.56 6.52
CA LEU A 57 0.83 -8.82 6.65
C LEU A 57 -0.40 -9.73 6.79
N ARG A 58 -0.23 -10.94 7.34
CA ARG A 58 -1.29 -11.96 7.44
C ARG A 58 -2.30 -11.68 8.56
N ASP A 59 -1.84 -11.01 9.61
CA ASP A 59 -2.62 -10.60 10.76
C ASP A 59 -2.04 -9.30 11.34
N PHE A 60 -2.63 -8.82 12.44
CA PHE A 60 -2.15 -7.62 13.11
C PHE A 60 -0.74 -7.79 13.71
N SER A 61 -0.44 -8.94 14.31
CA SER A 61 0.84 -9.20 14.99
C SER A 61 2.02 -9.15 14.01
N SER A 62 1.88 -9.85 12.88
CA SER A 62 2.83 -9.82 11.77
C SER A 62 2.95 -8.42 11.20
N ALA A 63 1.84 -7.72 10.98
CA ALA A 63 1.86 -6.36 10.45
C ALA A 63 2.58 -5.37 11.39
N SER A 64 2.40 -5.55 12.70
CA SER A 64 3.10 -4.77 13.73
C SER A 64 4.59 -5.08 13.74
N ALA A 65 4.99 -6.35 13.62
CA ALA A 65 6.40 -6.72 13.52
C ALA A 65 7.06 -6.11 12.26
N PHE A 66 6.34 -6.14 11.14
CA PHE A 66 6.80 -5.52 9.89
C PHE A 66 6.95 -4.01 9.97
N TRP A 67 6.00 -3.34 10.61
CA TRP A 67 6.09 -1.90 10.87
C TRP A 67 7.36 -1.57 11.67
N THR A 68 7.60 -2.31 12.77
CA THR A 68 8.80 -2.16 13.58
C THR A 68 10.07 -2.33 12.74
N GLN A 69 10.16 -3.40 11.95
CA GLN A 69 11.29 -3.64 11.05
C GLN A 69 11.51 -2.46 10.10
N CYS A 70 10.45 -1.92 9.49
CA CYS A 70 10.57 -0.77 8.59
C CYS A 70 11.07 0.49 9.32
N THR A 71 10.57 0.76 10.54
CA THR A 71 11.02 1.90 11.33
C THR A 71 12.49 1.77 11.75
N GLU A 72 12.93 0.57 12.12
CA GLU A 72 14.33 0.29 12.44
C GLU A 72 15.24 0.46 11.22
N LEU A 73 14.80 0.02 10.04
CA LEU A 73 15.53 0.21 8.79
C LEU A 73 15.70 1.70 8.47
N ALA A 74 14.65 2.51 8.59
CA ALA A 74 14.71 3.96 8.38
C ALA A 74 15.70 4.64 9.35
N GLN A 75 15.60 4.26 10.63
CA GLN A 75 16.45 4.81 11.68
C GLN A 75 17.91 4.43 11.47
N ASN A 76 18.22 3.18 11.13
CA ASN A 76 19.57 2.70 10.95
C ASN A 76 20.24 3.25 9.70
N ALA A 77 19.49 3.43 8.61
CA ALA A 77 20.05 3.92 7.35
C ALA A 77 20.21 5.44 7.30
N TRP A 78 19.25 6.18 7.87
CA TRP A 78 19.17 7.64 7.68
C TRP A 78 19.02 8.44 8.97
N GLY A 79 18.82 7.78 10.12
CA GLY A 79 18.48 8.48 11.37
C GLY A 79 17.11 9.19 11.30
N GLU A 80 16.24 8.75 10.39
CA GLU A 80 14.93 9.36 10.14
C GLU A 80 13.78 8.42 10.53
N GLU A 81 12.66 9.01 10.97
CA GLU A 81 11.40 8.31 11.14
C GLU A 81 10.60 8.27 9.84
N ILE A 82 9.79 7.23 9.66
CA ILE A 82 8.83 7.14 8.55
C ILE A 82 7.72 8.17 8.75
N ARG A 83 7.62 9.12 7.83
CA ARG A 83 6.55 10.14 7.83
C ARG A 83 5.64 10.06 6.61
N GLY A 84 6.02 9.28 5.59
CA GLY A 84 5.17 8.99 4.44
C GLY A 84 4.87 7.50 4.34
N ILE A 85 3.59 7.14 4.18
CA ILE A 85 3.17 5.78 3.84
C ILE A 85 2.42 5.84 2.52
N TYR A 86 2.91 5.13 1.50
CA TYR A 86 2.26 5.00 0.21
C TYR A 86 1.88 3.54 -0.06
N ALA A 87 0.59 3.21 0.06
CA ALA A 87 0.11 1.84 -0.12
C ALA A 87 -0.51 1.64 -1.50
N ALA A 88 0.18 0.88 -2.35
CA ALA A 88 -0.18 0.57 -3.72
C ALA A 88 -0.41 -0.93 -3.98
N GLN A 89 -0.48 -1.73 -2.91
CA GLN A 89 -0.79 -3.15 -3.00
C GLN A 89 -2.19 -3.38 -3.61
N GLY A 90 -2.29 -4.38 -4.47
CA GLY A 90 -3.57 -4.80 -5.03
C GLY A 90 -3.49 -6.14 -5.72
N PHE A 91 -4.62 -6.82 -5.75
CA PHE A 91 -4.82 -8.07 -6.48
C PHE A 91 -6.08 -7.94 -7.31
N LEU A 92 -5.97 -8.20 -8.61
CA LEU A 92 -7.12 -8.32 -9.48
C LEU A 92 -7.30 -9.80 -9.82
N HIS A 93 -8.49 -10.32 -9.55
CA HIS A 93 -8.88 -11.68 -9.88
C HIS A 93 -8.70 -11.97 -11.38
N SER A 94 -8.56 -13.25 -11.73
CA SER A 94 -8.26 -13.72 -13.11
C SER A 94 -9.29 -13.26 -14.15
N GLY A 95 -10.52 -12.97 -13.72
CA GLY A 95 -11.63 -12.57 -14.59
C GLY A 95 -12.49 -13.74 -15.02
N ASP A 96 -12.03 -14.97 -14.76
CA ASP A 96 -12.83 -16.18 -14.85
C ASP A 96 -13.73 -16.30 -13.61
N ARG A 97 -15.05 -16.21 -13.84
CA ARG A 97 -16.06 -16.25 -12.78
C ARG A 97 -16.12 -17.59 -12.06
N ALA A 98 -15.77 -18.69 -12.73
CA ALA A 98 -15.75 -20.00 -12.11
C ALA A 98 -14.74 -20.05 -10.95
N ARG A 99 -13.68 -19.24 -11.04
CA ARG A 99 -12.60 -19.18 -10.06
C ARG A 99 -12.78 -18.12 -8.98
N TRP A 100 -13.85 -17.31 -9.06
CA TRP A 100 -14.06 -16.23 -8.09
C TRP A 100 -14.25 -16.73 -6.66
N GLY A 101 -14.79 -17.94 -6.45
CA GLY A 101 -14.87 -18.54 -5.13
C GLY A 101 -13.50 -18.84 -4.54
N GLU A 102 -12.59 -19.40 -5.35
CA GLU A 102 -11.21 -19.72 -4.96
C GLU A 102 -10.36 -18.46 -4.72
N GLU A 103 -10.59 -17.42 -5.52
CA GLU A 103 -9.84 -16.16 -5.46
C GLU A 103 -10.46 -15.14 -4.48
N LEU A 104 -11.58 -15.49 -3.83
CA LEU A 104 -12.36 -14.57 -3.00
C LEU A 104 -11.55 -14.10 -1.79
N GLU A 105 -10.98 -15.05 -1.05
CA GLU A 105 -10.17 -14.76 0.13
C GLU A 105 -8.98 -13.86 -0.26
N ALA A 106 -8.21 -14.22 -1.28
CA ALA A 106 -7.10 -13.41 -1.76
C ALA A 106 -7.54 -12.00 -2.20
N THR A 107 -8.73 -11.89 -2.82
CA THR A 107 -9.29 -10.60 -3.25
C THR A 107 -9.58 -9.69 -2.07
N PHE A 108 -10.26 -10.18 -1.03
CA PHE A 108 -10.51 -9.38 0.17
C PHE A 108 -9.24 -9.16 0.99
N PHE A 109 -8.43 -10.19 1.14
CA PHE A 109 -7.21 -10.13 1.92
C PHE A 109 -6.25 -9.06 1.40
N VAL A 110 -5.83 -9.16 0.14
CA VAL A 110 -4.81 -8.26 -0.45
C VAL A 110 -5.33 -6.84 -0.65
N ASN A 111 -6.62 -6.66 -0.96
CA ASN A 111 -7.17 -5.34 -1.29
C ASN A 111 -7.82 -4.63 -0.10
N LEU A 112 -8.00 -5.30 1.04
CA LEU A 112 -8.64 -4.73 2.23
C LEU A 112 -7.88 -5.09 3.50
N THR A 113 -7.93 -6.34 3.96
CA THR A 113 -7.52 -6.65 5.35
C THR A 113 -6.01 -6.57 5.57
N SER A 114 -5.18 -6.98 4.61
CA SER A 114 -3.71 -6.85 4.75
C SER A 114 -3.27 -5.38 4.85
N VAL A 115 -3.90 -4.51 4.06
CA VAL A 115 -3.66 -3.06 4.12
C VAL A 115 -4.17 -2.49 5.43
N ALA A 116 -5.35 -2.92 5.90
CA ALA A 116 -5.89 -2.48 7.17
C ALA A 116 -5.02 -2.91 8.36
N PHE A 117 -4.55 -4.16 8.42
CA PHE A 117 -3.65 -4.61 9.49
C PHE A 117 -2.38 -3.77 9.57
N PHE A 118 -1.78 -3.48 8.42
CA PHE A 118 -0.61 -2.61 8.36
C PHE A 118 -0.90 -1.18 8.83
N LEU A 119 -2.02 -0.59 8.38
CA LEU A 119 -2.39 0.76 8.76
C LEU A 119 -2.80 0.87 10.23
N GLU A 120 -3.35 -0.19 10.82
CA GLU A 120 -3.59 -0.28 12.26
C GLU A 120 -2.27 -0.26 13.04
N ALA A 121 -1.25 -1.01 12.59
CA ALA A 121 0.07 -1.01 13.23
C ALA A 121 0.71 0.39 13.16
N ALA A 122 0.69 1.01 11.99
CA ALA A 122 1.19 2.38 11.81
C ALA A 122 0.40 3.40 12.66
N ALA A 123 -0.92 3.28 12.74
CA ALA A 123 -1.78 4.14 13.53
C ALA A 123 -1.45 4.06 15.03
N GLN A 124 -1.33 2.85 15.58
CA GLN A 124 -0.94 2.65 16.98
C GLN A 124 0.44 3.24 17.27
N TRP A 125 1.38 3.09 16.32
CA TRP A 125 2.70 3.69 16.47
C TRP A 125 2.64 5.23 16.46
N PHE A 126 1.89 5.84 15.55
CA PHE A 126 1.72 7.31 15.53
C PHE A 126 1.02 7.84 16.79
N GLU A 127 0.06 7.10 17.35
CA GLU A 127 -0.58 7.43 18.63
C GLU A 127 0.42 7.42 19.79
N ALA A 128 1.34 6.45 19.80
CA ALA A 128 2.42 6.38 20.78
C ALA A 128 3.54 7.41 20.55
N HIS A 129 3.67 7.95 19.32
CA HIS A 129 4.73 8.86 18.91
C HIS A 129 4.17 10.14 18.24
N PRO A 130 3.48 11.02 18.99
CA PRO A 130 2.79 12.18 18.43
C PRO A 130 3.73 13.20 17.75
N GLY A 131 5.01 13.25 18.13
CA GLY A 131 6.02 14.09 17.47
C GLY A 131 6.31 13.66 16.03
N SER A 132 6.32 12.34 15.81
CA SER A 132 6.53 11.69 14.52
C SER A 132 5.26 11.78 13.66
N ALA A 133 4.09 11.70 14.28
CA ALA A 133 2.78 11.84 13.62
C ALA A 133 2.55 13.23 13.00
N LYS A 134 3.13 14.28 13.60
CA LYS A 134 2.93 15.66 13.12
C LYS A 134 3.49 15.82 11.70
N LYS A 135 2.60 16.17 10.76
CA LYS A 135 2.87 16.28 9.30
C LYS A 135 3.17 14.94 8.61
N ALA A 136 2.93 13.80 9.28
CA ALA A 136 2.96 12.52 8.59
C ALA A 136 1.76 12.41 7.62
N TRP A 137 1.90 11.56 6.61
CA TRP A 137 0.86 11.32 5.64
C TRP A 137 0.79 9.86 5.23
N ILE A 138 -0.44 9.44 4.89
CA ILE A 138 -0.78 8.10 4.42
C ILE A 138 -1.57 8.30 3.14
N ALA A 139 -1.09 7.75 2.02
CA ALA A 139 -1.78 7.74 0.75
C ALA A 139 -2.00 6.30 0.28
N VAL A 140 -3.25 5.93 0.02
CA VAL A 140 -3.63 4.54 -0.26
C VAL A 140 -4.41 4.44 -1.56
N LEU A 141 -3.99 3.51 -2.42
CA LEU A 141 -4.66 3.20 -3.69
C LEU A 141 -5.90 2.31 -3.44
N SER A 142 -7.06 2.96 -3.50
CA SER A 142 -8.35 2.31 -3.67
C SER A 142 -8.68 2.15 -5.17
N SER A 143 -9.94 2.26 -5.58
CA SER A 143 -10.38 2.23 -6.97
C SER A 143 -11.79 2.81 -7.12
N VAL A 144 -12.11 3.42 -8.26
CA VAL A 144 -13.50 3.74 -8.64
C VAL A 144 -14.40 2.51 -8.74
N ALA A 145 -13.84 1.30 -8.78
CA ALA A 145 -14.59 0.06 -8.67
C ALA A 145 -15.29 -0.09 -7.30
N GLY A 146 -14.82 0.61 -6.27
CA GLY A 146 -15.42 0.63 -4.94
C GLY A 146 -16.63 1.56 -4.78
N GLU A 147 -16.99 2.36 -5.80
CA GLU A 147 -18.15 3.26 -5.71
C GLU A 147 -19.49 2.52 -5.74
N ARG A 148 -19.53 1.36 -6.40
CA ARG A 148 -20.71 0.50 -6.44
C ARG A 148 -20.35 -0.92 -6.85
N GLY A 149 -21.20 -1.88 -6.49
CA GLY A 149 -21.16 -3.23 -7.06
C GLY A 149 -21.30 -3.20 -8.58
N ARG A 150 -20.35 -3.81 -9.28
CA ARG A 150 -20.38 -4.01 -10.73
C ARG A 150 -20.34 -5.49 -11.02
N TYR A 151 -21.26 -5.95 -11.86
CA TYR A 151 -21.35 -7.35 -12.30
C TYR A 151 -20.01 -7.91 -12.82
N SER A 152 -19.16 -7.07 -13.42
CA SER A 152 -17.87 -7.45 -14.01
C SER A 152 -16.76 -7.80 -13.00
N ASN A 153 -16.85 -7.34 -11.74
CA ASN A 153 -15.77 -7.46 -10.75
C ASN A 153 -16.23 -7.14 -9.31
N TYR A 154 -17.44 -7.54 -8.93
CA TYR A 154 -18.00 -7.16 -7.63
C TYR A 154 -17.17 -7.61 -6.41
N PRO A 155 -16.40 -8.72 -6.42
CA PRO A 155 -15.54 -9.05 -5.28
C PRO A 155 -14.45 -8.00 -5.06
N TYR A 156 -13.76 -7.61 -6.15
CA TYR A 156 -12.76 -6.55 -6.11
C TYR A 156 -13.39 -5.19 -5.73
N GLY A 157 -14.55 -4.88 -6.31
CA GLY A 157 -15.31 -3.68 -5.99
C GLY A 157 -15.69 -3.62 -4.50
N ALA A 158 -16.19 -4.71 -3.93
CA ALA A 158 -16.54 -4.80 -2.53
C ALA A 158 -15.32 -4.61 -1.61
N ALA A 159 -14.18 -5.25 -1.93
CA ALA A 159 -12.95 -5.06 -1.16
C ALA A 159 -12.47 -3.59 -1.19
N LYS A 160 -12.48 -2.93 -2.37
CA LYS A 160 -12.10 -1.51 -2.49
C LYS A 160 -13.12 -0.56 -1.88
N ALA A 161 -14.41 -0.91 -1.85
CA ALA A 161 -15.43 -0.18 -1.12
C ALA A 161 -15.17 -0.23 0.39
N GLY A 162 -14.92 -1.43 0.93
CA GLY A 162 -14.51 -1.63 2.32
C GLY A 162 -13.26 -0.84 2.68
N LEU A 163 -12.23 -0.87 1.81
CA LEU A 163 -10.99 -0.12 2.04
C LEU A 163 -11.25 1.39 2.07
N THR A 164 -12.10 1.89 1.16
CA THR A 164 -12.48 3.30 1.12
C THR A 164 -13.17 3.73 2.42
N ALA A 165 -14.12 2.93 2.91
CA ALA A 165 -14.82 3.19 4.16
C ALA A 165 -13.84 3.15 5.36
N TYR A 166 -12.98 2.13 5.41
CA TYR A 166 -11.94 2.00 6.44
C TYR A 166 -11.03 3.24 6.48
N LEU A 167 -10.52 3.70 5.34
CA LEU A 167 -9.66 4.89 5.26
C LEU A 167 -10.37 6.18 5.69
N SER A 168 -11.70 6.24 5.53
CA SER A 168 -12.49 7.35 6.06
C SER A 168 -12.49 7.39 7.59
N GLY A 169 -12.64 6.23 8.22
CA GLY A 169 -12.52 6.10 9.68
C GLY A 169 -11.10 6.40 10.17
N LEU A 170 -10.08 5.84 9.50
CA LEU A 170 -8.67 6.07 9.83
C LEU A 170 -8.29 7.55 9.74
N ARG A 171 -8.81 8.27 8.74
CA ARG A 171 -8.64 9.72 8.62
C ARG A 171 -9.16 10.46 9.84
N ALA A 172 -10.38 10.14 10.28
CA ALA A 172 -10.97 10.76 11.45
C ALA A 172 -10.16 10.46 12.72
N ARG A 173 -9.70 9.21 12.87
CA ARG A 173 -8.88 8.75 14.01
C ARG A 173 -7.56 9.52 14.12
N LEU A 174 -6.83 9.67 13.02
CA LEU A 174 -5.48 10.24 13.04
C LEU A 174 -5.44 11.77 12.84
N PHE A 175 -6.56 12.40 12.48
CA PHE A 175 -6.65 13.85 12.30
C PHE A 175 -6.17 14.66 13.53
N PRO A 176 -6.54 14.31 14.78
CA PRO A 176 -6.05 15.04 15.97
C PRO A 176 -4.53 15.00 16.15
N LEU A 177 -3.85 13.97 15.61
CA LEU A 177 -2.40 13.83 15.67
C LEU A 177 -1.68 14.60 14.54
N GLY A 178 -2.44 15.15 13.58
CA GLY A 178 -1.88 15.85 12.42
C GLY A 178 -1.38 14.94 11.30
N VAL A 179 -1.85 13.68 11.26
CA VAL A 179 -1.57 12.76 10.13
C VAL A 179 -2.63 12.95 9.05
N SER A 180 -2.19 13.17 7.81
CA SER A 180 -3.10 13.28 6.65
C SER A 180 -3.36 11.92 6.01
N VAL A 181 -4.61 11.51 5.87
CA VAL A 181 -4.97 10.23 5.20
C VAL A 181 -5.69 10.50 3.87
N LEU A 182 -5.01 10.22 2.76
CA LEU A 182 -5.50 10.39 1.40
C LEU A 182 -5.96 9.05 0.80
N THR A 183 -7.21 9.01 0.36
CA THR A 183 -7.74 7.89 -0.43
C THR A 183 -7.64 8.26 -1.92
N VAL A 184 -6.84 7.53 -2.67
CA VAL A 184 -6.73 7.70 -4.12
C VAL A 184 -7.64 6.67 -4.79
N LYS A 185 -8.49 7.10 -5.73
CA LYS A 185 -9.41 6.20 -6.45
C LYS A 185 -9.14 6.26 -7.96
N PRO A 186 -8.11 5.57 -8.47
CA PRO A 186 -7.84 5.56 -9.89
C PRO A 186 -8.97 4.92 -10.69
N GLY A 187 -9.16 5.43 -11.92
CA GLY A 187 -9.95 4.78 -12.97
C GLY A 187 -9.19 3.62 -13.63
N LEU A 188 -9.52 3.32 -14.89
CA LEU A 188 -8.72 2.38 -15.68
C LEU A 188 -7.37 3.02 -16.01
N VAL A 189 -6.31 2.55 -15.36
CA VAL A 189 -4.93 2.94 -15.66
C VAL A 189 -4.27 1.77 -16.39
N LYS A 190 -3.64 2.04 -17.54
CA LYS A 190 -2.86 1.03 -18.25
C LYS A 190 -1.74 0.54 -17.33
N THR A 191 -1.91 -0.66 -16.80
CA THR A 191 -0.95 -1.32 -15.92
C THR A 191 -0.90 -2.81 -16.21
N ARG A 192 0.14 -3.53 -15.77
CA ARG A 192 0.26 -5.01 -15.77
C ARG A 192 -0.99 -5.67 -15.20
N MET A 193 -1.62 -5.05 -14.20
CA MET A 193 -2.86 -5.50 -13.58
C MET A 193 -4.05 -5.53 -14.56
N ILE A 194 -4.13 -4.58 -15.49
CA ILE A 194 -5.23 -4.45 -16.47
C ILE A 194 -4.86 -4.99 -17.85
N ALA A 195 -3.57 -5.17 -18.16
CA ALA A 195 -3.06 -5.59 -19.48
C ALA A 195 -3.62 -6.93 -19.99
N LYS A 196 -4.13 -7.80 -19.10
CA LYS A 196 -4.76 -9.08 -19.48
C LYS A 196 -6.26 -8.99 -19.79
N ARG A 197 -6.90 -7.81 -19.65
CA ARG A 197 -8.29 -7.64 -20.07
C ARG A 197 -8.34 -7.31 -21.57
N PRO A 198 -9.21 -7.96 -22.36
CA PRO A 198 -9.49 -7.48 -23.71
C PRO A 198 -9.96 -6.03 -23.60
N GLN A 199 -9.33 -5.13 -24.36
CA GLN A 199 -9.80 -3.75 -24.47
C GLN A 199 -11.18 -3.80 -25.11
N GLY A 200 -12.22 -3.57 -24.31
CA GLY A 200 -13.58 -3.45 -24.80
C GLY A 200 -13.65 -2.27 -25.76
N ARG A 201 -14.10 -2.54 -26.98
CA ARG A 201 -14.70 -1.55 -27.88
C ARG A 201 -15.94 -0.95 -27.22
#